data_AF-A0A354GYW8-F1
#
_entry.id   AF-A0A354GYW8-F1
#
_cell.length_a   1.000
_cell.length_b   1.000
_cell.length_c   1.000
_cell.angle_alpha   90.00
_cell.angle_beta   90.00
_cell.angle_gamma   90.00
#
_symmetry.space_group_name_H-M   'P 1'
#
loop_
_entity.id
_entity.type
_entity.pdbx_description
1 polymer ?
#
loop_
_entity_poly.entity_id
_entity_poly.type
_entity_poly.pdbx_seq_one_letter_code
_entity_poly.pdbx_strand_id
1 'polypeptide(L)' 'MKFTEGAFKDWGYELARDEFRGHVVSEDEVNKGADAKGKVVLKDRIADSMFQQV' A
#
# COMPACT_ATOMS: atom_id res chain seq x y z
N MET A 1 -3.10 5.93 -16.85
CA MET A 1 -1.91 5.05 -16.83
C MET A 1 -2.22 3.77 -16.05
N LYS A 2 -3.22 3.00 -16.51
CA LYS A 2 -3.80 1.85 -15.79
C LYS A 2 -2.92 0.60 -15.88
N PHE A 3 -2.26 0.41 -17.03
CA PHE A 3 -1.51 -0.80 -17.35
C PHE A 3 -0.01 -0.70 -17.04
N THR A 4 0.46 0.47 -16.58
CA THR A 4 1.85 0.72 -16.20
C THR A 4 1.93 1.02 -14.71
N GLU A 5 1.65 2.25 -14.27
CA GLU A 5 1.72 2.62 -12.86
C GLU A 5 0.62 1.96 -12.02
N GLY A 6 -0.59 1.80 -12.59
CA GLY A 6 -1.65 1.04 -11.93
C GLY A 6 -1.24 -0.41 -11.68
N ALA A 7 -0.73 -1.09 -12.71
CA ALA A 7 -0.23 -2.46 -12.59
C ALA A 7 0.98 -2.56 -11.63
N PHE A 8 1.89 -1.58 -11.64
CA PHE A 8 3.02 -1.53 -10.71
C PHE A 8 2.55 -1.47 -9.26
N LYS A 9 1.56 -0.61 -8.96
CA LYS A 9 0.93 -0.57 -7.64
C LYS A 9 0.34 -1.93 -7.28
N ASP A 10 -0.50 -2.48 -8.16
CA ASP A 10 -1.23 -3.72 -7.90
C ASP A 10 -0.26 -4.88 -7.63
N TRP A 11 0.83 -5.00 -8.41
CA TRP A 11 1.89 -5.99 -8.18
C TRP A 11 2.60 -5.81 -6.83
N GLY A 12 2.88 -4.57 -6.43
CA GLY A 12 3.50 -4.30 -5.13
C GLY A 12 2.62 -4.73 -3.96
N TYR A 13 1.31 -4.45 -4.03
CA TYR A 13 0.35 -4.88 -3.01
C TYR A 13 0.16 -6.40 -3.00
N GLU A 14 0.13 -7.04 -4.17
CA GLU A 14 0.04 -8.49 -4.30
C GLU A 14 1.24 -9.19 -3.65
N LEU A 15 2.46 -8.78 -4.01
CA LEU A 15 3.68 -9.34 -3.41
C LEU A 15 3.72 -9.14 -1.89
N ALA A 16 3.36 -7.95 -1.40
CA ALA A 16 3.35 -7.68 0.03
C ALA A 16 2.32 -8.53 0.78
N ARG A 17 1.17 -8.79 0.16
CA ARG A 17 0.14 -9.69 0.70
C ARG A 17 0.62 -11.15 0.68
N ASP A 18 1.26 -11.60 -0.38
CA ASP A 18 1.56 -13.02 -0.56
C ASP A 18 2.82 -13.44 0.22
N GLU A 19 3.85 -12.59 0.24
CA GLU A 19 5.15 -12.92 0.86
C GLU A 19 5.34 -12.30 2.26
N PHE A 20 4.66 -11.20 2.58
CA PHE A 20 4.94 -10.40 3.79
C PHE A 20 3.74 -10.17 4.71
N ARG A 21 2.64 -10.94 4.56
CA ARG A 21 1.37 -10.70 5.26
C ARG A 21 1.46 -10.50 6.77
N GLY A 22 2.36 -11.21 7.44
CA GLY A 22 2.57 -11.09 8.88
C GLY A 22 3.18 -9.76 9.33
N HIS A 23 3.85 -9.06 8.42
CA HIS A 23 4.65 -7.86 8.68
C HIS A 23 4.02 -6.58 8.12
N VAL A 24 2.95 -6.70 7.33
CA VAL A 24 2.34 -5.55 6.64
C VAL A 24 0.84 -5.45 6.92
N VAL A 25 0.32 -4.24 6.83
CA VAL A 25 -1.12 -3.94 6.82
C VAL A 25 -1.36 -2.79 5.85
N SER A 26 -2.39 -2.84 5.02
CA SER A 26 -2.71 -1.71 4.12
C SER A 26 -3.42 -0.58 4.85
N GLU A 27 -3.29 0.65 4.36
CA GLU A 27 -4.00 1.81 4.91
C GLU A 27 -5.53 1.61 4.90
N ASP A 28 -6.08 0.98 3.87
CA ASP A 28 -7.50 0.61 3.80
C ASP A 28 -7.91 -0.35 4.93
N GLU A 29 -7.09 -1.36 5.23
CA GLU A 29 -7.34 -2.28 6.34
C GLU A 29 -7.30 -1.57 7.69
N VAL A 30 -6.33 -0.68 7.90
CA VAL A 30 -6.25 0.13 9.13
C VAL A 30 -7.49 1.02 9.28
N ASN A 31 -7.94 1.66 8.20
CA ASN A 31 -9.16 2.47 8.20
C ASN A 31 -10.42 1.64 8.49
N LYS A 32 -10.40 0.34 8.19
CA LYS A 32 -11.45 -0.64 8.52
C LYS A 32 -11.28 -1.26 9.92
N GLY A 33 -10.26 -0.85 10.68
CA GLY A 33 -10.04 -1.26 12.07
C GLY A 33 -9.00 -2.37 12.26
N ALA A 34 -8.18 -2.69 11.26
CA ALA A 34 -7.07 -3.63 11.43
C ALA A 34 -5.96 -3.03 12.31
N ASP A 35 -5.38 -3.86 13.18
CA ASP A 35 -4.28 -3.44 14.04
C ASP A 35 -2.98 -3.28 13.23
N ALA A 36 -2.37 -2.11 13.37
CA ALA A 36 -1.10 -1.75 12.73
C ALA A 36 0.11 -1.93 13.65
N LYS A 37 -0.06 -2.42 14.88
CA LYS A 37 1.01 -2.47 15.86
C LYS A 37 2.05 -3.51 15.44
N GLY A 38 3.30 -3.06 15.30
CA GLY A 38 4.41 -3.92 14.88
C GLY A 38 4.39 -4.30 13.40
N LYS A 39 3.53 -3.66 12.58
CA LYS A 39 3.45 -3.89 11.14
C LYS A 39 3.77 -2.61 10.35
N VAL A 40 4.29 -2.79 9.15
CA VAL A 40 4.51 -1.69 8.19
C VAL A 40 3.20 -1.37 7.49
N VAL A 41 2.81 -0.09 7.47
CA VAL A 41 1.59 0.36 6.80
C VAL A 41 1.88 0.61 5.31
N LEU A 42 1.24 -0.16 4.44
CA LEU A 42 1.30 0.03 2.99
C LEU A 42 0.36 1.16 2.57
N LYS A 43 0.89 2.11 1.81
CA LYS A 43 0.18 3.29 1.31
C LYS A 43 0.49 3.50 -0.16
N ASP A 44 -0.47 4.07 -0.86
CA ASP A 44 -0.27 4.64 -2.18
C ASP A 44 -0.87 6.04 -2.26
N ARG A 45 -0.27 6.88 -3.11
CA ARG A 45 -0.78 8.19 -3.48
C ARG A 45 -0.53 8.38 -4.97
N ILE A 46 -1.31 9.25 -5.60
CA ILE A 46 -1.07 9.66 -6.98
C ILE A 46 0.25 10.45 -7.05
N ALA A 47 1.02 10.25 -8.11
CA ALA A 47 2.37 10.80 -8.27
C ALA A 47 2.45 12.31 -8.00
N ASP A 48 1.54 13.11 -8.57
CA ASP A 48 1.48 14.57 -8.33
C ASP A 48 1.28 14.90 -6.83
N SER A 49 0.39 14.16 -6.18
CA SER A 49 0.09 14.34 -4.76
C SER A 49 1.26 13.92 -3.84
N MET A 50 2.10 12.96 -4.27
CA MET A 50 3.31 12.61 -3.53
C MET A 50 4.26 13.81 -3.43
N PHE A 51 4.44 14.59 -4.50
CA PHE A 51 5.34 15.74 -4.50
C PHE A 51 4.76 16.98 -3.81
N GLN A 52 3.43 17.08 -3.71
CA GLN A 52 2.76 18.16 -2.97
C GLN A 52 2.75 17.93 -1.46
N GLN A 53 2.90 16.69 -1.01
CA GLN A 53 2.88 16.30 0.41
C GLN A 53 4.27 16.23 1.07
N VAL A 54 5.34 16.56 0.33
CA VAL A 54 6.73 16.63 0.84
C VAL A 54 6.99 17.96 1.54
#